data_AF-A0A2R7MLD5-F1
#
_entry.id   AF-A0A2R7MLD5-F1
#
_cell.length_a   1.000
_cell.length_b   1.000
_cell.length_c   1.000
_cell.angle_alpha   90.00
_cell.angle_beta   90.00
_cell.angle_gamma   90.00
#
_symmetry.space_group_name_H-M   'P 1'
#
loop_
_entity.id
_entity.type
_entity.pdbx_description
1 polymer ?
#
loop_
_entity_poly.entity_id
_entity_poly.type
_entity_poly.pdbx_seq_one_letter_code
_entity_poly.pdbx_strand_id
1 'polypeptide(L)'
;MPPRIWQVLFAWSPLLSIIGAAAGGVFLIRAILVTSNDEYTFGPDIPIAGAVLLLWGAGVWALLSPPSSTLAQEVDGASPSGVIWSLGRRFRAWNVGAAPVAGLLLGMLSAPSLDLLAEIVSGAPSESVHDPALLALGGCVLPVALITARFPLWGAELRSELLIVRGVLWTRRYRKSEIVSVHSHEVTGLSDYVLGVLFNSHRSVFYVMRMQLTTGRTKTLYASTSSKPDIDRAARIVTTWMAGAGAAVATAAARS
;
A
#
# COMPACT_ATOMS: atom_id res chain seq x y z
N MET A 1 -6.50 13.11 16.64
CA MET A 1 -7.40 13.24 15.46
C MET A 1 -8.65 12.40 15.68
N PRO A 2 -9.86 12.93 15.43
CA PRO A 2 -11.11 12.16 15.54
C PRO A 2 -11.13 10.91 14.64
N PRO A 3 -11.73 9.79 15.08
CA PRO A 3 -11.75 8.53 14.32
C PRO A 3 -12.40 8.65 12.94
N ARG A 4 -13.50 9.41 12.84
CA ARG A 4 -14.19 9.66 11.57
C ARG A 4 -13.30 10.37 10.55
N ILE A 5 -12.52 11.34 10.99
CA ILE A 5 -11.58 12.07 10.13
C ILE A 5 -10.46 11.15 9.65
N TRP A 6 -9.90 10.32 10.55
CA TRP A 6 -8.91 9.32 10.15
C TRP A 6 -9.46 8.35 9.09
N GLN A 7 -10.69 7.86 9.27
CA GLN A 7 -11.33 6.93 8.33
C GLN A 7 -11.57 7.55 6.96
N VAL A 8 -12.03 8.81 6.92
CA VAL A 8 -12.18 9.57 5.67
C VAL A 8 -10.81 9.72 5.01
N LEU A 9 -9.78 10.19 5.74
CA LEU A 9 -8.43 10.30 5.20
C LEU A 9 -7.90 8.95 4.69
N PHE A 10 -8.18 7.84 5.40
CA PHE A 10 -7.75 6.51 5.00
C PHE A 10 -8.46 6.05 3.71
N ALA A 11 -9.75 6.34 3.56
CA ALA A 11 -10.49 6.05 2.33
C ALA A 11 -9.97 6.85 1.13
N TRP A 12 -9.58 8.11 1.35
CA TRP A 12 -8.99 8.98 0.33
C TRP A 12 -7.47 8.82 0.15
N SER A 13 -6.84 7.93 0.92
CA SER A 13 -5.40 7.72 0.87
C SER A 13 -4.84 7.36 -0.51
N PRO A 14 -5.54 6.63 -1.41
CA PRO A 14 -5.10 6.44 -2.79
C PRO A 14 -4.95 7.74 -3.55
N LEU A 15 -5.95 8.63 -3.44
CA LEU A 15 -5.93 9.93 -4.11
C LEU A 15 -4.81 10.80 -3.55
N LEU A 16 -4.65 10.83 -2.22
CA LEU A 16 -3.53 11.52 -1.57
C LEU A 16 -2.19 10.99 -2.11
N SER A 17 -2.02 9.68 -2.28
CA SER A 17 -0.81 9.09 -2.85
C SER A 17 -0.53 9.56 -4.28
N ILE A 18 -1.56 9.61 -5.13
CA ILE A 18 -1.44 10.10 -6.52
C ILE A 18 -1.09 11.60 -6.53
N ILE A 19 -1.71 12.41 -5.68
CA ILE A 19 -1.40 13.85 -5.57
C ILE A 19 0.05 14.05 -5.15
N GLY A 20 0.52 13.29 -4.14
CA GLY A 20 1.92 13.33 -3.71
C GLY A 20 2.89 12.89 -4.79
N ALA A 21 2.52 11.88 -5.57
CA ALA A 21 3.31 11.45 -6.73
C ALA A 21 3.34 12.52 -7.81
N ALA A 22 2.20 13.09 -8.21
CA ALA A 22 2.16 14.14 -9.22
C ALA A 22 2.98 15.37 -8.81
N ALA A 23 2.75 15.90 -7.60
CA ALA A 23 3.48 17.06 -7.09
C ALA A 23 4.98 16.76 -6.91
N GLY A 24 5.32 15.57 -6.39
CA GLY A 24 6.69 15.12 -6.23
C GLY A 24 7.42 14.92 -7.55
N GLY A 25 6.74 14.35 -8.54
CA GLY A 25 7.27 14.19 -9.90
C GLY A 25 7.57 15.52 -10.56
N VAL A 26 6.61 16.46 -10.55
CA VAL A 26 6.80 17.81 -11.09
C VAL A 26 7.97 18.51 -10.40
N PHE A 27 7.99 18.48 -9.07
CA PHE A 27 9.05 19.11 -8.27
C PHE A 27 10.43 18.52 -8.60
N LEU A 28 10.57 17.19 -8.64
CA LEU A 28 11.83 16.52 -8.91
C LEU A 28 12.30 16.70 -10.36
N ILE A 29 11.40 16.60 -11.34
CA ILE A 29 11.73 16.83 -12.76
C ILE A 29 12.25 18.25 -12.93
N ARG A 30 11.56 19.25 -12.37
CA ARG A 30 11.98 20.65 -12.45
C ARG A 30 13.29 20.91 -11.72
N ALA A 31 13.47 20.35 -10.53
CA ALA A 31 14.73 20.46 -9.80
C ALA A 31 15.89 19.90 -10.63
N ILE A 32 15.73 18.71 -11.22
CA ILE A 32 16.74 18.11 -12.10
C ILE A 32 17.03 19.03 -13.29
N LEU A 33 16.01 19.47 -14.03
CA LEU A 33 16.16 20.31 -15.22
C LEU A 33 16.92 21.61 -14.91
N VAL A 34 16.51 22.33 -13.88
CA VAL A 34 17.15 23.59 -13.44
C VAL A 34 18.59 23.37 -13.01
N THR A 35 18.90 22.23 -12.37
CA THR A 35 20.29 21.92 -11.98
C THR A 35 21.17 21.41 -13.11
N SER A 36 20.57 20.89 -14.19
CA SER A 36 21.29 20.25 -15.30
C SER A 36 21.46 21.12 -16.53
N ASN A 37 20.65 22.18 -16.70
CA ASN A 37 20.66 23.05 -17.86
C ASN A 37 20.27 24.49 -17.46
N ASP A 38 21.15 25.44 -17.76
CA ASP A 38 21.04 26.87 -17.44
C ASP A 38 19.86 27.57 -18.15
N GLU A 39 19.27 26.94 -19.17
CA GLU A 39 18.08 27.44 -19.87
C GLU A 39 16.80 27.33 -19.01
N TYR A 40 16.80 26.46 -18.00
CA TYR A 40 15.65 26.26 -17.13
C TYR A 40 15.77 27.11 -15.86
N THR A 41 14.76 27.92 -15.60
CA THR A 41 14.69 28.78 -14.41
C THR A 41 13.61 28.34 -13.44
N PHE A 42 13.70 28.82 -12.19
CA PHE A 42 12.68 28.58 -11.18
C PHE A 42 11.36 29.26 -11.58
N GLY A 43 10.39 28.46 -12.01
CA GLY A 43 9.02 28.89 -12.29
C GLY A 43 8.12 28.86 -11.05
N PRO A 44 6.89 29.39 -11.16
CA PRO A 44 5.88 29.34 -10.10
C PRO A 44 5.39 27.91 -9.81
N ASP A 45 5.65 26.95 -10.69
CA ASP A 45 5.33 25.54 -10.54
C ASP A 45 6.10 24.86 -9.38
N ILE A 46 7.35 25.26 -9.12
CA ILE A 46 8.16 24.73 -8.02
C ILE A 46 7.57 25.08 -6.63
N PRO A 47 7.27 26.35 -6.29
CA PRO A 47 6.67 26.68 -4.99
C PRO A 47 5.25 26.11 -4.85
N ILE A 48 4.47 26.02 -5.93
CA ILE A 48 3.16 25.34 -5.90
C ILE A 48 3.34 23.86 -5.58
N ALA A 49 4.23 23.16 -6.27
CA ALA A 49 4.52 21.76 -6.02
C ALA A 49 5.05 21.53 -4.59
N GLY A 50 5.91 22.42 -4.10
CA GLY A 50 6.40 22.42 -2.72
C GLY A 50 5.26 22.56 -1.69
N ALA A 51 4.34 23.51 -1.89
CA ALA A 51 3.18 23.70 -1.03
C ALA A 51 2.26 22.46 -1.02
N VAL A 52 1.99 21.87 -2.20
CA VAL A 52 1.21 20.64 -2.33
C VAL A 52 1.90 19.47 -1.62
N LEU A 53 3.23 19.34 -1.75
CA LEU A 53 4.01 18.31 -1.05
C LEU A 53 3.97 18.48 0.47
N LEU A 54 3.98 19.70 0.99
CA LEU A 54 3.84 19.96 2.42
C LEU A 54 2.45 19.55 2.93
N LEU A 55 1.38 19.92 2.22
CA LEU A 55 0.01 19.52 2.55
C LEU A 55 -0.18 18.01 2.47
N TRP A 56 0.38 17.39 1.43
CA TRP A 56 0.40 15.95 1.26
C TRP A 56 1.15 15.26 2.41
N GLY A 57 2.34 15.74 2.76
CA GLY A 57 3.16 15.21 3.84
C GLY A 57 2.44 15.26 5.18
N ALA A 58 1.74 16.37 5.47
CA ALA A 58 0.88 16.48 6.64
C ALA A 58 -0.27 15.46 6.64
N GLY A 59 -0.91 15.24 5.49
CA GLY A 59 -1.94 14.21 5.31
C GLY A 59 -1.42 12.79 5.54
N VAL A 60 -0.25 12.46 5.00
CA VAL A 60 0.40 11.16 5.22
C VAL A 60 0.81 10.99 6.68
N TRP A 61 1.35 12.02 7.31
CA TRP A 61 1.69 12.00 8.73
C TRP A 61 0.47 11.70 9.62
N ALA A 62 -0.68 12.31 9.31
CA ALA A 62 -1.94 12.02 9.99
C ALA A 62 -2.39 10.57 9.82
N LEU A 63 -2.16 9.96 8.64
CA LEU A 63 -2.44 8.55 8.37
C LEU A 63 -1.49 7.59 9.12
N LEU A 64 -0.25 8.01 9.36
CA LEU A 64 0.75 7.25 10.13
C LEU A 64 0.45 7.19 11.64
N SER A 65 -0.47 8.04 12.12
CA SER A 65 -0.84 8.17 13.52
C SER A 65 -2.32 7.85 13.75
N PRO A 66 -2.77 6.60 13.50
CA PRO A 66 -4.15 6.21 13.72
C PRO A 66 -4.57 6.34 15.19
N PRO A 67 -5.77 6.87 15.49
CA PRO A 67 -6.29 6.87 16.85
C PRO A 67 -6.53 5.43 17.34
N SER A 68 -6.31 5.18 18.63
CA SER A 68 -6.41 3.85 19.25
C SER A 68 -7.73 3.13 18.97
N SER A 69 -8.84 3.88 18.91
CA SER A 69 -10.18 3.36 18.62
C SER A 69 -10.39 2.84 17.18
N THR A 70 -9.46 3.10 16.26
CA THR A 70 -9.50 2.56 14.88
C THR A 70 -8.62 1.33 14.71
N LEU A 71 -7.82 1.03 15.72
CA LEU A 71 -6.91 -0.11 15.72
C LEU A 71 -7.61 -1.33 16.29
N ALA A 72 -7.37 -2.48 15.69
CA ALA A 72 -7.73 -3.75 16.30
C ALA A 72 -6.86 -3.94 17.56
N GLN A 73 -7.50 -3.92 18.72
CA GLN A 73 -6.87 -4.16 20.02
C GLN A 73 -7.42 -5.43 20.63
N GLU A 74 -6.56 -6.13 21.37
CA GLU A 74 -6.97 -7.22 22.24
C GLU A 74 -7.66 -6.58 23.45
N VAL A 75 -8.95 -6.85 23.60
CA VAL A 75 -9.77 -6.37 24.72
C VAL A 75 -10.49 -7.59 25.28
N ASP A 76 -10.36 -7.81 26.59
CA ASP A 76 -10.99 -8.94 27.26
C ASP A 76 -12.51 -8.92 27.04
N GLY A 77 -13.04 -10.06 26.58
CA GLY A 77 -14.48 -10.26 26.39
C GLY A 77 -15.09 -9.62 25.12
N ALA A 78 -14.32 -8.92 24.28
CA ALA A 78 -14.81 -8.34 23.03
C ALA A 78 -14.03 -8.84 21.81
N SER A 79 -14.72 -9.11 20.70
CA SER A 79 -14.06 -9.48 19.44
C SER A 79 -13.37 -8.24 18.84
N PRO A 80 -12.04 -8.25 18.62
CA PRO A 80 -11.31 -7.13 18.05
C PRO A 80 -11.88 -6.70 16.68
N SER A 81 -11.96 -5.39 16.45
CA SER A 81 -12.33 -4.82 15.15
C SER A 81 -11.48 -3.61 14.84
N GLY A 82 -11.27 -3.32 13.54
CA GLY A 82 -10.44 -2.22 13.07
C GLY A 82 -9.17 -2.66 12.34
N VAL A 83 -8.26 -1.73 12.15
CA VAL A 83 -7.05 -1.93 11.34
C VAL A 83 -5.98 -2.65 12.16
N ILE A 84 -5.40 -3.72 11.61
CA ILE A 84 -4.25 -4.39 12.21
C ILE A 84 -2.99 -3.60 11.82
N TRP A 85 -2.66 -2.57 12.59
CA TRP A 85 -1.57 -1.65 12.25
C TRP A 85 -0.22 -2.36 12.09
N SER A 86 0.05 -3.40 12.89
CA SER A 86 1.29 -4.17 12.80
C SER A 86 1.48 -4.82 11.42
N LEU A 87 0.40 -5.12 10.69
CA LEU A 87 0.44 -5.57 9.31
C LEU A 87 0.38 -4.38 8.36
N GLY A 88 1.56 -3.86 8.00
CA GLY A 88 1.74 -2.91 6.91
C GLY A 88 2.07 -1.47 7.32
N ARG A 89 2.27 -1.19 8.62
CA ARG A 89 2.79 0.10 9.14
C ARG A 89 3.99 0.64 8.36
N ARG A 90 4.95 -0.22 8.06
CA ARG A 90 6.22 0.18 7.42
C ARG A 90 6.07 0.52 5.94
N PHE A 91 5.14 -0.11 5.22
CA PHE A 91 4.81 0.33 3.85
C PHE A 91 4.24 1.74 3.86
N ARG A 92 3.35 2.06 4.80
CA ARG A 92 2.76 3.40 4.88
C ARG A 92 3.82 4.48 5.12
N ALA A 93 4.87 4.17 5.90
CA ALA A 93 5.99 5.08 6.13
C ALA A 93 6.87 5.25 4.87
N TRP A 94 7.20 4.16 4.19
CA TRP A 94 7.94 4.21 2.93
C TRP A 94 7.19 4.98 1.83
N ASN A 95 5.86 5.11 1.93
CA ASN A 95 5.06 5.85 0.95
C ASN A 95 5.49 7.32 0.86
N VAL A 96 6.01 7.87 1.97
CA VAL A 96 6.49 9.24 2.05
C VAL A 96 7.66 9.50 1.08
N GLY A 97 8.54 8.52 0.91
CA GLY A 97 9.65 8.63 -0.05
C GLY A 97 9.31 8.05 -1.43
N ALA A 98 8.54 6.96 -1.46
CA ALA A 98 8.24 6.25 -2.69
C ALA A 98 7.28 7.01 -3.61
N ALA A 99 6.31 7.75 -3.08
CA ALA A 99 5.33 8.46 -3.92
C ALA A 99 5.99 9.55 -4.79
N PRO A 100 6.84 10.47 -4.27
CA PRO A 100 7.53 11.43 -5.13
C PRO A 100 8.41 10.79 -6.21
N VAL A 101 9.15 9.73 -5.85
CA VAL A 101 9.99 8.99 -6.80
C VAL A 101 9.14 8.28 -7.86
N ALA A 102 8.02 7.68 -7.47
CA ALA A 102 7.07 7.11 -8.42
C ALA A 102 6.47 8.18 -9.33
N GLY A 103 6.27 9.39 -8.84
CA GLY A 103 5.93 10.57 -9.61
C GLY A 103 6.93 10.92 -10.71
N LEU A 104 8.21 10.96 -10.35
CA LEU A 104 9.32 11.16 -11.30
C LEU A 104 9.32 10.06 -12.36
N LEU A 105 9.23 8.80 -11.94
CA LEU A 105 9.15 7.65 -12.86
C LEU A 105 7.93 7.74 -13.79
N LEU A 106 6.76 8.10 -13.27
CA LEU A 106 5.56 8.30 -14.08
C LEU A 106 5.75 9.41 -15.11
N GLY A 107 6.36 10.53 -14.71
CA GLY A 107 6.69 11.61 -15.63
C GLY A 107 7.61 11.14 -16.75
N MET A 108 8.71 10.47 -16.41
CA MET A 108 9.68 9.93 -17.39
C MET A 108 9.06 8.88 -18.33
N LEU A 109 8.23 7.98 -17.80
CA LEU A 109 7.55 6.94 -18.59
C LEU A 109 6.42 7.51 -19.45
N SER A 110 5.81 8.62 -19.03
CA SER A 110 4.73 9.28 -19.75
C SER A 110 5.20 10.16 -20.90
N ALA A 111 6.40 10.74 -20.82
CA ALA A 111 6.92 11.65 -21.84
C ALA A 111 6.88 11.05 -23.27
N PRO A 112 7.40 9.82 -23.51
CA PRO A 112 7.35 9.23 -24.84
C PRO A 112 5.92 8.89 -25.30
N SER A 113 5.01 8.62 -24.37
CA SER A 113 3.60 8.37 -24.69
C SER A 113 2.85 9.64 -25.06
N LEU A 114 3.19 10.76 -24.41
CA LEU A 114 2.61 12.08 -24.69
C LEU A 114 3.11 12.65 -26.01
N ASP A 115 4.40 12.49 -26.30
CA ASP A 115 4.99 12.89 -27.58
C ASP A 115 4.36 12.09 -28.74
N LEU A 116 4.22 10.77 -28.58
CA LEU A 116 3.53 9.91 -29.54
C LEU A 116 2.06 10.32 -29.75
N LEU A 117 1.33 10.62 -28.66
CA LEU A 117 -0.05 11.11 -28.75
C LEU A 117 -0.13 12.45 -29.49
N ALA A 118 0.79 13.37 -29.25
CA ALA A 118 0.85 14.65 -29.93
C ALA A 118 1.14 14.48 -31.44
N GLU A 119 2.05 13.58 -31.81
CA GLU A 119 2.34 13.22 -33.21
C GLU A 119 1.11 12.65 -33.92
N ILE A 120 0.42 11.69 -33.29
CA ILE A 120 -0.81 11.09 -33.83
C ILE A 120 -1.91 12.15 -34.01
N VAL A 121 -2.11 13.02 -33.03
CA VAL A 121 -3.15 14.07 -33.06
C VAL A 121 -2.84 15.14 -34.12
N SER A 122 -1.56 15.45 -34.32
CA SER A 122 -1.11 16.43 -35.31
C SER A 122 -1.08 15.89 -36.75
N GLY A 123 -1.30 14.59 -36.95
CA GLY A 123 -1.27 13.95 -38.27
C GLY A 123 0.13 13.87 -38.89
N ALA A 124 1.18 14.02 -38.08
CA ALA A 124 2.56 13.89 -38.54
C ALA A 124 2.86 12.42 -38.88
N PRO A 125 3.55 12.13 -40.01
CA PRO A 125 3.98 10.78 -40.31
C PRO A 125 5.09 10.39 -39.34
N SER A 126 4.77 9.50 -38.39
CA SER A 126 5.70 9.14 -37.33
C SER A 126 6.10 7.65 -37.42
N GLU A 127 7.36 7.39 -37.77
CA GLU A 127 7.97 6.04 -37.72
C GLU A 127 8.05 5.49 -36.28
N SER A 128 7.91 6.37 -35.27
CA SER A 128 7.90 6.09 -33.83
C SER A 128 6.72 5.25 -33.34
N VAL A 129 5.59 5.21 -34.07
CA VAL A 129 4.39 4.41 -33.72
C VAL A 129 4.67 2.90 -33.75
N HIS A 130 5.74 2.48 -34.41
CA HIS A 130 6.14 1.08 -34.53
C HIS A 130 7.31 0.69 -33.65
N ASP A 131 7.83 1.59 -32.80
CA ASP A 131 8.90 1.25 -31.86
C ASP A 131 8.34 0.45 -30.67
N PRO A 132 8.63 -0.86 -30.55
CA PRO A 132 8.16 -1.68 -29.45
C PRO A 132 8.70 -1.21 -28.09
N ALA A 133 9.84 -0.51 -28.04
CA ALA A 133 10.39 0.02 -26.80
C ALA A 133 9.53 1.18 -26.25
N LEU A 134 9.05 2.07 -27.12
CA LEU A 134 8.16 3.18 -26.73
C LEU A 134 6.81 2.67 -26.22
N LEU A 135 6.24 1.67 -26.91
CA LEU A 135 5.01 1.00 -26.49
C LEU A 135 5.19 0.26 -25.15
N ALA A 136 6.34 -0.39 -24.93
CA ALA A 136 6.63 -1.06 -23.67
C ALA A 136 6.78 -0.06 -22.50
N LEU A 137 7.47 1.07 -22.71
CA LEU A 137 7.64 2.12 -21.71
C LEU A 137 6.31 2.79 -21.34
N GLY A 138 5.48 3.12 -22.34
CA GLY A 138 4.12 3.62 -22.10
C GLY A 138 3.23 2.61 -21.38
N GLY A 139 3.38 1.33 -21.71
CA GLY A 139 2.71 0.22 -21.03
C GLY A 139 3.04 0.10 -19.53
N CYS A 140 4.18 0.62 -19.08
CA CYS A 140 4.57 0.64 -17.67
C CYS A 140 3.91 1.76 -16.84
N VAL A 141 3.35 2.80 -17.47
CA VAL A 141 2.71 3.92 -16.76
C VAL A 141 1.55 3.45 -15.90
N LEU A 142 0.66 2.62 -16.46
CA LEU A 142 -0.53 2.13 -15.75
C LEU A 142 -0.17 1.24 -14.54
N PRO A 143 0.71 0.21 -14.67
CA PRO A 143 1.20 -0.55 -13.52
C PRO A 143 1.80 0.32 -12.41
N VAL A 144 2.66 1.29 -12.75
CA VAL A 144 3.30 2.17 -11.76
C VAL A 144 2.26 3.06 -11.06
N ALA A 145 1.30 3.61 -11.81
CA ALA A 145 0.23 4.42 -11.25
C ALA A 145 -0.67 3.60 -10.31
N LEU A 146 -1.03 2.38 -10.72
CA LEU A 146 -1.84 1.46 -9.91
C LEU A 146 -1.12 1.05 -8.63
N ILE A 147 0.17 0.72 -8.70
CA ILE A 147 0.97 0.37 -7.51
C ILE A 147 1.04 1.57 -6.56
N THR A 148 1.33 2.76 -7.07
CA THR A 148 1.41 4.01 -6.29
C THR A 148 0.09 4.35 -5.59
N ALA A 149 -1.04 4.20 -6.29
CA ALA A 149 -2.37 4.43 -5.73
C ALA A 149 -2.75 3.40 -4.65
N ARG A 150 -2.30 2.14 -4.80
CA ARG A 150 -2.66 1.06 -3.86
C ARG A 150 -1.74 0.96 -2.66
N PHE A 151 -0.52 1.47 -2.75
CA PHE A 151 0.48 1.44 -1.68
C PHE A 151 -0.03 1.85 -0.28
N PRO A 152 -0.77 2.97 -0.09
CA PRO A 152 -1.26 3.37 1.23
C PRO A 152 -2.33 2.43 1.79
N LEU A 153 -3.02 1.68 0.93
CA LEU A 153 -4.08 0.76 1.33
C LEU A 153 -3.54 -0.56 1.85
N TRP A 154 -2.25 -0.85 1.72
CA TRP A 154 -1.69 -2.13 2.10
C TRP A 154 -1.86 -2.41 3.60
N GLY A 155 -2.10 -3.68 3.92
CA GLY A 155 -2.26 -4.18 5.28
C GLY A 155 -3.55 -5.00 5.46
N ALA A 156 -4.00 -5.10 6.71
CA ALA A 156 -5.16 -5.90 7.09
C ALA A 156 -6.14 -5.12 7.97
N GLU A 157 -7.43 -5.43 7.83
CA GLU A 157 -8.54 -4.88 8.61
C GLU A 157 -9.47 -6.01 9.05
N LEU A 158 -9.88 -5.97 10.31
CA LEU A 158 -10.87 -6.85 10.90
C LEU A 158 -12.22 -6.14 10.99
N ARG A 159 -13.24 -6.84 10.54
CA ARG A 159 -14.66 -6.53 10.78
C ARG A 159 -15.28 -7.66 11.58
N SER A 160 -16.53 -7.54 11.99
CA SER A 160 -17.23 -8.57 12.77
C SER A 160 -17.03 -9.98 12.20
N GLU A 161 -17.26 -10.15 10.90
CA GLU A 161 -17.24 -11.46 10.21
C GLU A 161 -16.17 -11.59 9.11
N LEU A 162 -15.42 -10.52 8.82
CA LEU A 162 -14.49 -10.50 7.68
C LEU A 162 -13.10 -10.01 8.08
N LEU A 163 -12.09 -10.77 7.64
CA LEU A 163 -10.72 -10.32 7.53
C LEU A 163 -10.49 -9.80 6.11
N ILE A 164 -10.21 -8.50 5.98
CA ILE A 164 -9.92 -7.85 4.70
C ILE A 164 -8.41 -7.62 4.61
N VAL A 165 -7.77 -8.25 3.62
CA VAL A 165 -6.34 -8.11 3.34
C VAL A 165 -6.19 -7.33 2.05
N ARG A 166 -5.46 -6.23 2.11
CA ARG A 166 -5.18 -5.36 0.98
C ARG A 166 -3.71 -5.52 0.61
N GLY A 167 -3.45 -6.07 -0.57
CA GLY A 167 -2.10 -6.23 -1.12
C GLY A 167 -1.86 -5.36 -2.35
N VAL A 168 -0.72 -5.64 -3.01
CA VAL A 168 -0.21 -4.92 -4.19
C VAL A 168 -1.26 -4.80 -5.29
N LEU A 169 -1.79 -5.93 -5.74
CA LEU A 169 -2.69 -5.99 -6.91
C LEU A 169 -4.15 -6.26 -6.53
N TRP A 170 -4.39 -6.99 -5.45
CA TRP A 170 -5.73 -7.50 -5.12
C TRP A 170 -6.06 -7.27 -3.65
N THR A 171 -7.34 -7.02 -3.39
CA THR A 171 -7.92 -7.09 -2.05
C THR A 171 -8.56 -8.46 -1.89
N ARG A 172 -8.17 -9.19 -0.85
CA ARG A 172 -8.73 -10.49 -0.49
C ARG A 172 -9.61 -10.35 0.75
N ARG A 173 -10.69 -11.10 0.80
CA ARG A 173 -11.62 -11.13 1.93
C ARG A 173 -11.77 -12.57 2.38
N TYR A 174 -11.66 -12.80 3.67
CA TYR A 174 -11.79 -14.12 4.28
C TYR A 174 -12.86 -14.04 5.34
N ARG A 175 -13.82 -14.98 5.30
CA ARG A 175 -14.83 -15.06 6.35
C ARG A 175 -14.21 -15.65 7.61
N LYS A 176 -14.67 -15.18 8.75
CA LYS A 176 -14.23 -15.67 10.06
C LYS A 176 -14.37 -17.18 10.19
N SER A 177 -15.49 -17.73 9.72
CA SER A 177 -15.80 -19.16 9.73
C SER A 177 -14.96 -20.00 8.76
N GLU A 178 -14.27 -19.38 7.79
CA GLU A 178 -13.41 -20.09 6.85
C GLU A 178 -11.99 -20.30 7.40
N ILE A 179 -11.64 -19.64 8.51
CA ILE A 179 -10.30 -19.64 9.07
C ILE A 179 -10.24 -20.66 10.20
N VAL A 180 -9.33 -21.63 10.08
CA VAL A 180 -9.14 -22.70 11.07
C VAL A 180 -8.06 -22.30 12.07
N SER A 181 -6.94 -21.80 11.57
CA SER A 181 -5.81 -21.40 12.41
C SER A 181 -4.97 -20.30 11.75
N VAL A 182 -4.27 -19.55 12.59
CA VAL A 182 -3.39 -18.45 12.18
C VAL A 182 -2.09 -18.52 12.97
N HIS A 183 -0.97 -18.51 12.26
CA HIS A 183 0.37 -18.64 12.85
C HIS A 183 1.34 -17.66 12.21
N SER A 184 2.31 -17.19 12.98
CA SER A 184 3.48 -16.55 12.42
C SER A 184 4.37 -17.60 11.77
N HIS A 185 4.96 -17.26 10.64
CA HIS A 185 5.85 -18.14 9.91
C HIS A 185 7.03 -17.36 9.38
N GLU A 186 8.18 -18.00 9.41
CA GLU A 186 9.40 -17.52 8.80
C GLU A 186 9.43 -17.99 7.35
N VAL A 187 9.45 -17.08 6.39
CA VAL A 187 9.73 -17.44 5.00
C VAL A 187 11.24 -17.60 4.88
N THR A 188 11.64 -18.76 4.37
CA THR A 188 13.02 -19.15 4.08
C THR A 188 13.09 -19.63 2.62
N GLY A 189 13.98 -19.08 1.79
CA GLY A 189 14.32 -19.60 0.46
C GLY A 189 14.30 -18.58 -0.69
N LEU A 190 14.21 -19.04 -1.95
CA LEU A 190 14.38 -18.20 -3.15
C LEU A 190 13.30 -17.09 -3.29
N SER A 191 12.11 -17.32 -2.72
CA SER A 191 11.07 -16.30 -2.58
C SER A 191 11.48 -15.13 -1.68
N ASP A 192 12.38 -15.34 -0.71
CA ASP A 192 12.95 -14.27 0.12
C ASP A 192 13.92 -13.40 -0.64
N TYR A 193 14.63 -13.96 -1.61
CA TYR A 193 15.53 -13.17 -2.43
C TYR A 193 14.74 -12.20 -3.31
N VAL A 194 13.69 -12.68 -3.99
CA VAL A 194 12.84 -11.84 -4.84
C VAL A 194 12.11 -10.78 -4.01
N LEU A 195 11.56 -11.15 -2.85
CA LEU A 195 10.90 -10.20 -1.95
C LEU A 195 11.91 -9.25 -1.28
N GLY A 196 13.09 -9.73 -0.89
CA GLY A 196 14.13 -8.90 -0.27
C GLY A 196 14.76 -7.91 -1.22
N VAL A 197 14.92 -8.27 -2.50
CA VAL A 197 15.30 -7.37 -3.59
C VAL A 197 14.18 -6.36 -3.86
N LEU A 198 12.93 -6.80 -3.99
CA LEU A 198 11.78 -5.90 -4.24
C LEU A 198 11.51 -4.91 -3.09
N PHE A 199 11.81 -5.30 -1.85
CA PHE A 199 11.52 -4.49 -0.67
C PHE A 199 12.77 -3.88 -0.02
N ASN A 200 13.93 -3.92 -0.71
CA ASN A 200 15.21 -3.37 -0.26
C ASN A 200 15.52 -3.68 1.21
N SER A 201 15.38 -4.95 1.58
CA SER A 201 15.62 -5.42 2.94
C SER A 201 16.88 -6.27 2.95
N HIS A 202 17.93 -5.79 3.60
CA HIS A 202 19.16 -6.54 3.87
C HIS A 202 18.95 -7.75 4.82
N ARG A 203 17.71 -7.99 5.28
CA ARG A 203 17.40 -9.14 6.14
C ARG A 203 17.27 -10.39 5.29
N SER A 204 17.98 -11.43 5.70
CA SER A 204 17.88 -12.79 5.16
C SER A 204 16.59 -13.52 5.55
N VAL A 205 15.75 -12.92 6.39
CA VAL A 205 14.59 -13.56 7.01
C VAL A 205 13.37 -12.65 6.95
N PHE A 206 12.27 -13.17 6.37
CA PHE A 206 10.98 -12.49 6.32
C PHE A 206 9.96 -13.20 7.21
N TYR A 207 9.18 -12.42 7.95
CA TYR A 207 8.09 -12.95 8.76
C TYR A 207 6.75 -12.67 8.09
N VAL A 208 5.91 -13.69 8.01
CA VAL A 208 4.58 -13.63 7.40
C VAL A 208 3.56 -14.27 8.32
N MET A 209 2.29 -13.86 8.17
CA MET A 209 1.19 -14.52 8.84
C MET A 209 0.62 -15.58 7.90
N ARG A 210 0.67 -16.85 8.29
CA ARG A 210 0.03 -17.96 7.57
C ARG A 210 -1.32 -18.26 8.18
N MET A 211 -2.27 -18.51 7.30
CA MET A 211 -3.66 -18.78 7.65
C MET A 211 -4.09 -20.08 6.98
N GLN A 212 -4.57 -21.02 7.77
CA GLN A 212 -5.15 -22.27 7.29
C GLN A 212 -6.65 -22.11 7.13
N LEU A 213 -7.15 -22.45 5.95
CA LEU A 213 -8.58 -22.37 5.66
C LEU A 213 -9.26 -23.73 5.85
N THR A 214 -10.58 -23.73 6.06
CA THR A 214 -11.41 -24.94 6.15
C THR A 214 -11.31 -25.83 4.90
N THR A 215 -11.00 -25.24 3.75
CA THR A 215 -10.73 -25.95 2.49
C THR A 215 -9.41 -26.74 2.47
N GLY A 216 -8.63 -26.71 3.56
CA GLY A 216 -7.27 -27.28 3.62
C GLY A 216 -6.20 -26.42 2.95
N ARG A 217 -6.59 -25.31 2.29
CA ARG A 217 -5.65 -24.39 1.64
C ARG A 217 -4.97 -23.47 2.65
N THR A 218 -3.66 -23.29 2.51
CA THR A 218 -2.90 -22.31 3.28
C THR A 218 -2.75 -21.01 2.49
N LYS A 219 -2.97 -19.88 3.16
CA LYS A 219 -2.77 -18.53 2.59
C LYS A 219 -1.74 -17.77 3.40
N THR A 220 -0.78 -17.20 2.69
CA THR A 220 0.25 -16.35 3.26
C THR A 220 -0.15 -14.89 3.12
N LEU A 221 -0.17 -14.19 4.24
CA LEU A 221 -0.37 -12.76 4.32
C LEU A 221 1.00 -12.12 4.47
N TYR A 222 1.50 -11.64 3.34
CA TYR A 222 2.77 -10.95 3.27
C TYR A 222 2.64 -9.60 3.93
N ALA A 223 3.41 -9.40 4.98
CA ALA A 223 3.70 -8.08 5.51
C ALA A 223 5.22 -7.91 5.50
N SER A 224 5.78 -7.86 4.28
CA SER A 224 7.21 -8.07 3.94
C SER A 224 8.21 -7.13 4.60
N THR A 225 7.76 -6.23 5.47
CA THR A 225 8.62 -5.32 6.23
C THR A 225 8.40 -5.40 7.74
N SER A 226 7.44 -6.18 8.23
CA SER A 226 7.08 -6.27 9.65
C SER A 226 8.07 -7.13 10.42
N SER A 227 8.32 -6.79 11.68
CA SER A 227 9.18 -7.60 12.56
C SER A 227 8.44 -8.84 13.06
N LYS A 228 9.16 -9.87 13.52
CA LYS A 228 8.55 -11.05 14.15
C LYS A 228 7.54 -10.68 15.26
N PRO A 229 7.86 -9.77 16.21
CA PRO A 229 6.89 -9.30 17.20
C PRO A 229 5.61 -8.68 16.60
N ASP A 230 5.73 -7.96 15.47
CA ASP A 230 4.58 -7.36 14.79
C ASP A 230 3.64 -8.43 14.20
N ILE A 231 4.23 -9.47 13.59
CA ILE A 231 3.49 -10.62 13.03
C ILE A 231 2.88 -11.47 14.15
N ASP A 232 3.62 -11.75 15.22
CA ASP A 232 3.11 -12.50 16.37
C ASP A 232 1.92 -11.77 17.02
N ARG A 233 2.03 -10.44 17.17
CA ARG A 233 0.93 -9.60 17.66
C ARG A 233 -0.27 -9.65 16.73
N ALA A 234 -0.06 -9.58 15.41
CA ALA A 234 -1.14 -9.68 14.44
C ALA A 234 -1.85 -11.04 14.51
N ALA A 235 -1.08 -12.14 14.59
CA ALA A 235 -1.62 -13.49 14.71
C ALA A 235 -2.48 -13.63 15.97
N ARG A 236 -2.01 -13.13 17.12
CA ARG A 236 -2.81 -13.12 18.37
C ARG A 236 -4.12 -12.36 18.21
N ILE A 237 -4.10 -11.16 17.65
CA ILE A 237 -5.32 -10.35 17.42
C ILE A 237 -6.33 -11.11 16.55
N VAL A 238 -5.87 -11.76 15.47
CA VAL A 238 -6.75 -12.55 14.59
C VAL A 238 -7.28 -13.79 15.29
N THR A 239 -6.46 -14.49 16.08
CA THR A 239 -6.89 -15.64 16.87
C THR A 239 -7.93 -15.25 17.92
N THR A 240 -7.73 -14.15 18.65
CA THR A 240 -8.70 -13.62 19.62
C THR A 240 -10.00 -13.20 18.92
N TRP A 241 -9.88 -12.59 17.73
CA TRP A 241 -11.04 -12.30 16.89
C TRP A 241 -11.81 -13.57 16.54
N MET A 242 -11.17 -14.61 16.04
CA MET A 242 -11.78 -15.91 15.75
C MET A 242 -12.45 -16.54 16.99
N ALA A 243 -11.77 -16.54 18.13
CA ALA A 243 -12.27 -17.10 19.39
C ALA A 243 -13.55 -16.40 19.88
N GLY A 244 -13.69 -15.10 19.64
CA GLY A 244 -14.93 -14.36 19.93
C GLY A 244 -16.16 -14.88 19.17
N ALA A 245 -16.00 -15.58 18.04
CA ALA A 245 -17.12 -16.31 17.41
C ALA A 245 -17.42 -17.64 18.12
N GLY A 246 -16.40 -18.36 18.60
CA GLY A 246 -16.59 -19.61 19.35
C GLY A 246 -17.30 -19.39 20.69
N ALA A 247 -16.97 -18.32 21.41
CA ALA A 247 -17.65 -17.96 22.66
C ALA A 247 -19.12 -17.57 22.44
N ALA A 248 -19.44 -16.85 21.37
CA ALA A 248 -20.82 -16.48 21.03
C ALA A 248 -21.67 -17.70 20.63
N VAL A 249 -21.09 -18.65 19.88
CA VAL A 249 -21.77 -19.91 19.49
C VAL A 249 -22.00 -20.82 20.69
N ALA A 250 -21.00 -20.97 21.59
CA ALA A 250 -21.16 -21.75 22.81
C ALA A 250 -22.20 -21.14 23.77
N THR A 251 -22.25 -19.81 23.88
CA THR A 251 -23.24 -19.11 24.72
C THR A 251 -24.65 -19.19 24.13
N ALA A 252 -24.79 -19.20 22.80
CA ALA A 252 -26.07 -19.38 22.12
C ALA A 252 -26.59 -20.82 22.26
N ALA A 253 -25.72 -21.83 22.12
CA ALA A 253 -26.06 -23.24 22.31
C ALA A 253 -26.38 -23.60 23.77
N ALA A 254 -25.80 -22.88 24.74
CA ALA A 254 -26.13 -23.05 26.16
C ALA A 254 -27.47 -22.41 26.58
N ARG A 255 -28.12 -21.65 25.69
CA ARG A 255 -29.41 -20.97 25.92
C ARG A 255 -30.57 -21.54 25.10
N SER A 256 -30.29 -22.53 24.25
CA SER A 256 -31.27 -23.30 23.47
C SER A 256 -31.48 -24.67 24.08
#